data_AF-F9P104-F1
#
_entry.id   AF-F9P104-F1
#
_cell.length_a   1.000
_cell.length_b   1.000
_cell.length_c   1.000
_cell.angle_alpha   90.00
_cell.angle_beta   90.00
_cell.angle_gamma   90.00
#
_symmetry.space_group_name_H-M   'P 1'
#
loop_
_entity.id
_entity.type
_entity.pdbx_description
1 polymer ?
#
loop_
_entity_poly.entity_id
_entity_poly.type
_entity_poly.pdbx_seq_one_letter_code
_entity_poly.pdbx_strand_id
1 'polypeptide(L)'
;MIYLRHYTKSKENFLIEENKQDSIEFGCKVAEEATLLGWHESYAKSLIWFAYRKSEKVIRIVVMNNNKNRTTHIDLEDDFLDSEITFVSLPDEHRIIVSLTAGQDGSQDYCLAFLKNKLTITHTFPKNLTYTFGIDEEDSLMVDFYTADFYKISNHDFQIKFSQSYSVFGNDALSNVWQINDSFGIFCTTEERWYVFKLNTLELVDQLIIEDNIDTCHGDYCGMNSLYQTGNELIFRCYDYKNGKEEIDWIHVNKIYLNKLIGDWLKDKESKYCPLADISK
;
A
#
# COMPACT_ATOMS: atom_id res chain seq x y z
N MET A 1 -9.23 -21.74 3.77
CA MET A 1 -8.13 -21.10 4.51
C MET A 1 -6.80 -21.58 3.96
N ILE A 2 -5.93 -20.64 3.61
CA ILE A 2 -4.56 -20.90 3.17
C ILE A 2 -3.67 -20.86 4.40
N TYR A 3 -2.86 -21.90 4.63
CA TYR A 3 -2.00 -22.01 5.81
C TYR A 3 -0.54 -21.74 5.46
N LEU A 4 0.02 -20.68 6.06
CA LEU A 4 1.41 -20.29 5.93
C LEU A 4 2.26 -20.98 7.01
N ARG A 5 3.06 -21.96 6.57
CA ARG A 5 3.91 -22.81 7.43
C ARG A 5 5.40 -22.51 7.38
N HIS A 6 5.87 -21.84 6.33
CA HIS A 6 7.29 -21.56 6.14
C HIS A 6 7.50 -20.06 6.09
N TYR A 7 8.28 -19.56 7.05
CA TYR A 7 8.65 -18.17 7.19
C TYR A 7 9.87 -18.06 8.10
N THR A 8 10.51 -16.88 8.09
CA THR A 8 11.62 -16.56 9.00
C THR A 8 11.14 -15.61 10.08
N LYS A 9 11.60 -15.77 11.31
CA LYS A 9 11.27 -14.91 12.45
C LYS A 9 12.50 -14.09 12.86
N SER A 10 12.36 -12.77 13.00
CA SER A 10 13.44 -11.90 13.49
C SER A 10 12.98 -10.98 14.63
N LYS A 11 13.88 -10.68 15.56
CA LYS A 11 13.68 -9.65 16.59
C LYS A 11 14.12 -8.26 16.13
N GLU A 12 14.95 -8.19 15.10
CA GLU A 12 15.43 -6.94 14.54
C GLU A 12 14.37 -6.33 13.63
N ASN A 13 14.09 -5.04 13.84
CA ASN A 13 13.34 -4.21 12.91
C ASN A 13 14.30 -3.75 11.80
N PHE A 14 14.08 -4.21 10.58
CA PHE A 14 14.91 -3.86 9.42
C PHE A 14 14.42 -2.63 8.65
N LEU A 15 13.39 -1.93 9.15
CA LEU A 15 12.92 -0.66 8.59
C LEU A 15 13.87 0.48 8.99
N ILE A 16 15.13 0.38 8.57
CA ILE A 16 16.00 1.53 8.39
C ILE A 16 16.00 1.76 6.90
N GLU A 17 15.10 2.60 6.40
CA GLU A 17 15.36 3.27 5.13
C GLU A 17 16.67 4.03 5.33
N GLU A 18 17.71 3.64 4.59
CA GLU A 18 18.93 4.42 4.49
C GLU A 18 18.55 5.81 3.98
N ASN A 19 18.45 6.77 4.90
CA ASN A 19 18.39 8.19 4.60
C ASN A 19 19.66 8.55 3.81
N LYS A 20 19.61 8.44 2.48
CA LYS A 20 20.63 8.99 1.60
C LYS A 20 20.54 10.50 1.65
N GLN A 21 21.31 11.05 2.58
CA GLN A 21 21.42 12.47 2.93
C GLN A 21 21.82 13.37 1.74
N ASP A 22 22.31 12.79 0.64
CA ASP A 22 22.93 13.54 -0.46
C ASP A 22 21.92 14.19 -1.44
N SER A 23 20.67 13.72 -1.51
CA SER A 23 19.62 14.36 -2.34
C SER A 23 18.97 15.58 -1.67
N ILE A 24 19.24 15.79 -0.38
CA ILE A 24 18.56 16.76 0.49
C ILE A 24 19.06 18.20 0.27
N GLU A 25 20.34 18.40 -0.08
CA GLU A 25 20.94 19.74 -0.14
C GLU A 25 20.32 20.67 -1.21
N PHE A 26 19.70 20.14 -2.27
CA PHE A 26 19.13 20.96 -3.36
C PHE A 26 17.63 21.26 -3.22
N GLY A 27 16.81 20.33 -2.72
CA GLY A 27 15.39 20.59 -2.44
C GLY A 27 15.21 21.72 -1.42
N CYS A 28 16.15 21.81 -0.45
CA CYS A 28 16.14 22.78 0.64
C CYS A 28 16.10 24.26 0.22
N LYS A 29 16.63 24.65 -0.95
CA LYS A 29 16.64 26.08 -1.34
C LYS A 29 15.25 26.63 -1.73
N VAL A 30 14.28 25.78 -2.02
CA VAL A 30 12.89 26.20 -2.36
C VAL A 30 12.00 26.30 -1.11
N ALA A 31 12.50 25.80 0.03
CA ALA A 31 11.74 25.57 1.26
C ALA A 31 12.36 26.27 2.48
N GLU A 32 12.87 27.50 2.31
CA GLU A 32 13.54 28.26 3.40
C GLU A 32 12.68 28.45 4.68
N GLU A 33 11.38 28.11 4.64
CA GLU A 33 10.44 28.19 5.79
C GLU A 33 9.59 26.91 5.98
N ALA A 34 9.98 25.74 5.44
CA ALA A 34 9.14 24.54 5.50
C ALA A 34 9.89 23.26 5.92
N THR A 35 9.23 22.40 6.69
CA THR A 35 9.79 21.14 7.21
C THR A 35 9.67 20.03 6.18
N LEU A 36 10.76 19.37 5.80
CA LEU A 36 10.72 18.22 4.88
C LEU A 36 9.95 17.06 5.54
N LEU A 37 8.93 16.55 4.84
CA LEU A 37 8.15 15.38 5.26
C LEU A 37 8.64 14.10 4.59
N GLY A 38 9.07 14.19 3.33
CA GLY A 38 9.53 13.05 2.56
C GLY A 38 9.87 13.40 1.12
N TRP A 39 10.42 12.43 0.40
CA TRP A 39 10.78 12.57 -1.01
C TRP A 39 10.58 11.27 -1.76
N HIS A 40 10.49 11.36 -3.08
CA HIS A 40 10.29 10.22 -3.96
C HIS A 40 11.01 10.42 -5.30
N GLU A 41 11.71 9.39 -5.76
CA GLU A 41 12.35 9.39 -7.08
C GLU A 41 11.47 8.65 -8.09
N SER A 42 11.20 9.29 -9.22
CA SER A 42 10.51 8.67 -10.36
C SER A 42 11.27 7.46 -10.90
N TYR A 43 10.58 6.56 -11.62
CA TYR A 43 11.16 5.28 -12.06
C TYR A 43 12.41 5.44 -12.92
N ALA A 44 12.36 6.33 -13.92
CA ALA A 44 13.51 6.62 -14.78
C ALA A 44 14.47 7.63 -14.14
N LYS A 45 14.26 8.00 -12.87
CA LYS A 45 15.10 8.91 -12.09
C LYS A 45 15.26 10.27 -12.75
N SER A 46 14.27 10.66 -13.54
CA SER A 46 14.29 11.92 -14.27
C SER A 46 13.76 13.07 -13.43
N LEU A 47 12.88 12.76 -12.48
CA LEU A 47 12.25 13.65 -11.52
C LEU A 47 12.46 13.17 -10.08
N ILE A 48 12.64 14.13 -9.18
CA ILE A 48 12.57 13.93 -7.73
C ILE A 48 11.45 14.81 -7.19
N TRP A 49 10.57 14.21 -6.41
CA TRP A 49 9.43 14.84 -5.76
C TRP A 49 9.74 15.01 -4.28
N PHE A 50 9.33 16.13 -3.70
CA PHE A 50 9.52 16.44 -2.30
C PHE A 50 8.22 16.96 -1.72
N ALA A 51 7.93 16.60 -0.47
CA ALA A 51 6.84 17.15 0.30
C ALA A 51 7.40 17.94 1.49
N TYR A 52 6.92 19.18 1.65
CA TYR A 52 7.29 20.04 2.76
C TYR A 52 6.04 20.52 3.49
N ARG A 53 6.07 20.51 4.82
CA ARG A 53 5.05 21.17 5.64
C ARG A 53 5.40 22.63 5.82
N LYS A 54 4.59 23.51 5.24
CA LYS A 54 4.74 24.97 5.36
C LYS A 54 3.97 25.53 6.55
N SER A 55 2.83 24.93 6.86
CA SER A 55 2.05 25.16 8.08
C SER A 55 1.19 23.92 8.35
N GLU A 56 0.45 23.91 9.46
CA GLU A 56 -0.53 22.84 9.78
C GLU A 56 -1.49 22.57 8.60
N LYS A 57 -1.89 23.61 7.86
CA LYS A 57 -2.87 23.49 6.77
C LYS A 57 -2.28 23.43 5.37
N VAL A 58 -0.96 23.50 5.22
CA VAL A 58 -0.36 23.67 3.89
C VAL A 58 0.83 22.74 3.70
N ILE A 59 0.66 21.83 2.75
CA ILE A 59 1.71 20.95 2.25
C ILE A 59 2.19 21.45 0.89
N ARG A 60 3.47 21.74 0.78
CA ARG A 60 4.12 22.11 -0.48
C ARG A 60 4.71 20.89 -1.14
N ILE A 61 4.25 20.59 -2.36
CA ILE A 61 4.87 19.59 -3.22
C ILE A 61 5.82 20.28 -4.18
N VAL A 62 7.09 19.90 -4.17
CA VAL A 62 8.13 20.39 -5.07
C VAL A 62 8.54 19.25 -6.01
N VAL A 63 8.71 19.56 -7.29
CA VAL A 63 9.30 18.64 -8.26
C VAL A 63 10.58 19.24 -8.83
N MET A 64 11.63 18.43 -8.87
CA MET A 64 12.94 18.77 -9.40
C MET A 64 13.24 17.89 -10.61
N ASN A 65 13.62 18.51 -11.72
CA ASN A 65 14.15 17.76 -12.87
C ASN A 65 15.67 17.54 -12.71
N ASN A 66 16.08 16.28 -12.60
CA ASN A 66 17.48 15.89 -12.35
C ASN A 66 18.46 16.39 -13.43
N ASN A 67 18.01 16.61 -14.66
CA ASN A 67 18.87 17.05 -15.76
C ASN A 67 18.97 18.57 -15.91
N LYS A 68 18.11 19.34 -15.24
CA LYS A 68 17.98 20.79 -15.50
C LYS A 68 18.03 21.67 -14.25
N ASN A 69 18.18 21.10 -13.05
CA ASN A 69 18.10 21.81 -11.76
C ASN A 69 16.92 22.79 -11.71
N ARG A 70 15.82 22.46 -12.40
CA ARG A 70 14.60 23.27 -12.42
C ARG A 70 13.65 22.71 -11.40
N THR A 71 13.22 23.57 -10.51
CA THR A 71 12.25 23.27 -9.47
C THR A 71 10.98 24.07 -9.68
N THR A 72 9.83 23.45 -9.49
CA THR A 72 8.54 24.13 -9.37
C THR A 72 7.77 23.51 -8.21
N HIS A 73 6.76 24.20 -7.71
CA HIS A 73 6.00 23.73 -6.57
C HIS A 73 4.52 24.05 -6.71
N ILE A 74 3.72 23.35 -5.92
CA ILE A 74 2.32 23.62 -5.67
C ILE A 74 2.05 23.46 -4.18
N ASP A 75 1.16 24.29 -3.65
CA ASP A 75 0.71 24.20 -2.26
C ASP A 75 -0.65 23.47 -2.27
N LEU A 76 -0.77 22.41 -1.49
CA LEU A 76 -1.98 21.63 -1.24
C LEU A 76 -2.53 22.01 0.14
N GLU A 77 -3.85 22.11 0.25
CA GLU A 77 -4.51 22.29 1.55
C GLU A 77 -4.58 20.94 2.28
N ASP A 78 -4.18 20.95 3.54
CA ASP A 78 -4.27 19.82 4.47
C ASP A 78 -5.43 20.08 5.43
N ASP A 79 -6.60 19.56 5.07
CA ASP A 79 -7.81 19.63 5.89
C ASP A 79 -7.66 18.87 7.22
N PHE A 80 -6.69 17.96 7.33
CA PHE A 80 -6.48 17.11 8.50
C PHE A 80 -5.42 17.64 9.47
N LEU A 81 -4.75 18.75 9.12
CA LEU A 81 -3.81 19.53 9.95
C LEU A 81 -2.45 18.87 10.26
N ASP A 82 -2.33 17.55 10.13
CA ASP A 82 -1.10 16.81 10.38
C ASP A 82 -1.00 15.55 9.51
N SER A 83 -1.44 15.62 8.24
CA SER A 83 -1.45 14.47 7.35
C SER A 83 -0.06 13.89 7.13
N GLU A 84 0.08 12.58 7.26
CA GLU A 84 1.20 11.85 6.69
C GLU A 84 1.12 11.93 5.16
N ILE A 85 2.29 11.94 4.51
CA ILE A 85 2.41 12.09 3.06
C ILE A 85 3.01 10.82 2.48
N THR A 86 2.32 10.25 1.51
CA THR A 86 2.89 9.18 0.69
C THR A 86 2.87 9.56 -0.79
N PHE A 87 3.87 9.05 -1.48
CA PHE A 87 4.03 9.20 -2.92
C PHE A 87 3.83 7.85 -3.58
N VAL A 88 2.99 7.79 -4.61
CA VAL A 88 2.82 6.58 -5.42
C VAL A 88 3.10 6.91 -6.88
N SER A 89 4.07 6.21 -7.46
CA SER A 89 4.38 6.35 -8.89
C SER A 89 3.23 5.87 -9.76
N LEU A 90 3.03 6.57 -10.87
CA LEU A 90 2.24 6.07 -11.99
C LEU A 90 3.17 5.54 -13.09
N PRO A 91 2.67 4.74 -14.04
CA PRO A 91 3.45 4.33 -15.22
C PRO A 91 3.94 5.51 -16.06
N ASP A 92 3.20 6.62 -16.07
CA ASP A 92 3.66 7.89 -16.63
C ASP A 92 4.67 8.55 -15.68
N GLU A 93 5.94 8.56 -16.10
CA GLU A 93 7.09 9.15 -15.40
C GLU A 93 6.88 10.62 -14.96
N HIS A 94 6.01 11.37 -15.65
CA HIS A 94 5.72 12.77 -15.34
C HIS A 94 4.54 12.97 -14.39
N ARG A 95 3.91 11.88 -13.95
CA ARG A 95 2.75 11.90 -13.05
C ARG A 95 3.05 11.18 -11.75
N ILE A 96 2.43 11.65 -10.68
CA ILE A 96 2.56 11.04 -9.36
C ILE A 96 1.24 11.17 -8.62
N ILE A 97 0.94 10.19 -7.78
CA ILE A 97 -0.09 10.30 -6.78
C ILE A 97 0.54 10.82 -5.49
N VAL A 98 -0.08 11.84 -4.91
CA VAL A 98 0.23 12.37 -3.59
C VAL A 98 -0.98 12.11 -2.70
N SER A 99 -0.80 11.32 -1.66
CA SER A 99 -1.86 10.99 -0.70
C SER A 99 -1.59 11.69 0.61
N LEU A 100 -2.58 12.44 1.10
CA LEU A 100 -2.62 13.02 2.44
C LEU A 100 -3.46 12.09 3.32
N THR A 101 -2.87 11.47 4.33
CA THR A 101 -3.56 10.49 5.19
C THR A 101 -3.48 10.88 6.65
N ALA A 102 -4.61 10.78 7.36
CA ALA A 102 -4.72 11.21 8.75
C ALA A 102 -5.20 10.08 9.67
N GLY A 103 -4.57 8.90 9.57
CA GLY A 103 -4.94 7.74 10.36
C GLY A 103 -6.43 7.41 10.21
N GLN A 104 -7.18 7.49 11.31
CA GLN A 104 -8.62 7.19 11.34
C GLN A 104 -9.52 8.30 10.75
N ASP A 105 -8.97 9.49 10.52
CA ASP A 105 -9.72 10.65 10.04
C ASP A 105 -9.88 10.67 8.52
N GLY A 106 -9.22 9.75 7.81
CA GLY A 106 -9.40 9.51 6.39
C GLY A 106 -8.24 9.97 5.51
N SER A 107 -8.54 10.22 4.25
CA SER A 107 -7.54 10.58 3.24
C SER A 107 -8.03 11.56 2.18
N GLN A 108 -7.09 12.23 1.54
CA GLN A 108 -7.29 13.01 0.34
C GLN A 108 -6.13 12.82 -0.63
N ASP A 109 -6.44 12.24 -1.79
CA ASP A 109 -5.45 11.90 -2.81
C ASP A 109 -5.52 12.87 -3.99
N TYR A 110 -4.37 13.12 -4.61
CA TYR A 110 -4.22 14.00 -5.78
C TYR A 110 -3.32 13.35 -6.83
N CYS A 111 -3.69 13.46 -8.10
CA CYS A 111 -2.77 13.19 -9.21
C CYS A 111 -2.13 14.50 -9.68
N LEU A 112 -0.81 14.61 -9.52
CA LEU A 112 -0.01 15.73 -9.98
C LEU A 112 0.71 15.36 -11.27
N ALA A 113 0.87 16.32 -12.17
CA ALA A 113 1.64 16.15 -13.40
C ALA A 113 2.65 17.29 -13.57
N PHE A 114 3.87 16.93 -13.96
CA PHE A 114 4.93 17.87 -14.31
C PHE A 114 5.18 17.88 -15.82
N LEU A 115 4.45 18.73 -16.53
CA LEU A 115 4.50 18.83 -18.00
C LEU A 115 4.91 20.23 -18.42
N LYS A 116 5.79 20.31 -19.44
CA LYS A 116 6.27 21.59 -20.00
C LYS A 116 6.81 22.57 -18.93
N ASN A 117 7.51 22.05 -17.92
CA ASN A 117 8.02 22.79 -16.75
C ASN A 117 6.95 23.42 -15.85
N LYS A 118 5.72 22.92 -15.89
CA LYS A 118 4.64 23.35 -15.01
C LYS A 118 4.15 22.16 -14.20
N LEU A 119 4.03 22.35 -12.89
CA LEU A 119 3.38 21.41 -11.99
C LEU A 119 1.90 21.78 -11.86
N THR A 120 1.02 20.81 -12.04
CA THR A 120 -0.44 20.99 -11.95
C THR A 120 -1.09 19.80 -11.28
N ILE A 121 -2.14 20.05 -10.51
CA ILE A 121 -3.11 19.02 -10.11
C ILE A 121 -3.95 18.69 -11.35
N THR A 122 -3.89 17.44 -11.79
CA THR A 122 -4.66 16.94 -12.94
C THR A 122 -5.92 16.21 -12.51
N HIS A 123 -5.93 15.70 -11.28
CA HIS A 123 -7.08 15.05 -10.68
C HIS A 123 -7.04 15.21 -9.15
N THR A 124 -8.21 15.44 -8.57
CA THR A 124 -8.44 15.36 -7.11
C THR A 124 -9.43 14.22 -6.92
N PHE A 125 -9.01 13.20 -6.17
CA PHE A 125 -9.86 12.04 -5.94
C PHE A 125 -10.95 12.39 -4.92
N PRO A 126 -12.09 11.67 -4.90
CA PRO A 126 -13.05 11.75 -3.82
C PRO A 126 -12.37 11.57 -2.46
N LYS A 127 -12.85 12.29 -1.42
CA LYS A 127 -12.38 12.10 -0.05
C LYS A 127 -12.49 10.62 0.35
N ASN A 128 -11.49 10.12 1.06
CA ASN A 128 -11.38 8.75 1.56
C ASN A 128 -11.17 7.66 0.50
N LEU A 129 -11.11 8.01 -0.79
CA LEU A 129 -10.74 7.10 -1.85
C LEU A 129 -9.22 7.16 -2.04
N THR A 130 -8.52 6.20 -1.43
CA THR A 130 -7.06 6.14 -1.38
C THR A 130 -6.51 5.31 -2.52
N TYR A 131 -5.52 5.84 -3.23
CA TYR A 131 -4.74 5.08 -4.21
C TYR A 131 -3.72 4.22 -3.47
N THR A 132 -3.74 2.90 -3.71
CA THR A 132 -2.88 1.98 -2.94
C THR A 132 -1.61 1.63 -3.71
N PHE A 133 -1.76 1.07 -4.92
CA PHE A 133 -0.63 0.66 -5.76
C PHE A 133 -1.08 0.43 -7.21
N GLY A 134 -0.11 0.52 -8.12
CA GLY A 134 -0.26 0.08 -9.51
C GLY A 134 -0.33 -1.45 -9.62
N ILE A 135 -1.28 -1.96 -10.39
CA ILE A 135 -1.40 -3.39 -10.70
C ILE A 135 -0.51 -3.72 -11.90
N ASP A 136 -0.66 -2.92 -12.96
CA ASP A 136 0.09 -3.00 -14.20
C ASP A 136 0.16 -1.61 -14.88
N GLU A 137 0.56 -1.52 -16.14
CA GLU A 137 0.64 -0.25 -16.88
C GLU A 137 -0.72 0.42 -17.07
N GLU A 138 -1.79 -0.37 -17.15
CA GLU A 138 -3.15 0.09 -17.47
C GLU A 138 -3.98 0.35 -16.22
N ASP A 139 -3.68 -0.39 -15.15
CA ASP A 139 -4.57 -0.52 -14.01
C ASP A 139 -3.92 -0.28 -12.65
N SER A 140 -4.72 0.22 -11.73
CA SER A 140 -4.37 0.39 -10.32
C SER A 140 -5.50 0.01 -9.39
N LEU A 141 -5.14 -0.20 -8.12
CA LEU A 141 -6.07 -0.41 -7.04
C LEU A 141 -6.29 0.89 -6.26
N MET A 142 -7.56 1.22 -6.05
CA MET A 142 -7.97 2.17 -5.02
C MET A 142 -8.86 1.47 -4.00
N VAL A 143 -8.85 1.96 -2.78
CA VAL A 143 -9.72 1.50 -1.70
C VAL A 143 -10.40 2.68 -1.04
N ASP A 144 -11.68 2.53 -0.73
CA ASP A 144 -12.37 3.50 0.11
C ASP A 144 -12.11 3.14 1.59
N PHE A 145 -11.56 4.10 2.33
CA PHE A 145 -11.08 3.91 3.69
C PHE A 145 -12.18 3.47 4.66
N TYR A 146 -13.41 3.95 4.50
CA TYR A 146 -14.51 3.70 5.45
C TYR A 146 -15.39 2.53 5.06
N THR A 147 -15.63 2.35 3.76
CA THR A 147 -16.49 1.27 3.26
C THR A 147 -15.72 -0.03 3.01
N ALA A 148 -14.39 0.06 2.93
CA ALA A 148 -13.52 -1.04 2.52
C ALA A 148 -13.92 -1.63 1.15
N ASP A 149 -14.48 -0.79 0.28
CA ASP A 149 -14.74 -1.10 -1.12
C ASP A 149 -13.46 -0.99 -1.93
N PHE A 150 -13.21 -1.99 -2.76
CA PHE A 150 -12.01 -2.07 -3.60
C PHE A 150 -12.41 -1.74 -5.04
N TYR A 151 -11.61 -0.90 -5.69
CA TYR A 151 -11.85 -0.40 -7.04
C TYR A 151 -10.64 -0.66 -7.92
N LYS A 152 -10.86 -1.34 -9.05
CA LYS A 152 -9.87 -1.39 -10.11
C LYS A 152 -10.11 -0.22 -11.04
N ILE A 153 -9.11 0.65 -11.19
CA ILE A 153 -9.20 1.90 -11.95
C ILE A 153 -8.20 1.93 -13.10
N SER A 154 -8.53 2.70 -14.14
CA SER A 154 -7.64 3.02 -15.25
C SER A 154 -6.56 4.04 -14.85
N ASN A 155 -5.29 3.80 -15.21
CA ASN A 155 -4.19 4.75 -14.98
C ASN A 155 -4.24 5.98 -15.91
N HIS A 156 -5.00 5.88 -17.01
CA HIS A 156 -5.09 6.95 -18.00
C HIS A 156 -6.05 8.06 -17.57
N ASP A 157 -7.26 7.70 -17.16
CA ASP A 157 -8.37 8.62 -16.90
C ASP A 157 -9.06 8.40 -15.54
N PHE A 158 -8.54 7.49 -14.72
CA PHE A 158 -9.03 7.16 -13.37
C PHE A 158 -10.47 6.68 -13.32
N GLN A 159 -11.03 6.23 -14.46
CA GLN A 159 -12.35 5.61 -14.46
C GLN A 159 -12.30 4.25 -13.74
N ILE A 160 -13.32 4.01 -12.91
CA ILE A 160 -13.54 2.71 -12.28
C ILE A 160 -13.93 1.71 -13.36
N LYS A 161 -13.13 0.65 -13.52
CA LYS A 161 -13.42 -0.46 -14.43
C LYS A 161 -14.41 -1.43 -13.79
N PHE A 162 -14.19 -1.78 -12.53
CA PHE A 162 -15.12 -2.53 -11.69
C PHE A 162 -14.73 -2.41 -10.21
N SER A 163 -15.63 -2.83 -9.33
CA SER A 163 -15.43 -2.80 -7.88
C SER A 163 -15.84 -4.12 -7.23
N GLN A 164 -15.32 -4.33 -6.02
CA GLN A 164 -15.70 -5.43 -5.15
C GLN A 164 -15.84 -4.93 -3.71
N SER A 165 -16.99 -5.22 -3.10
CA SER A 165 -17.21 -5.10 -1.67
C SER A 165 -17.08 -6.48 -1.04
N TYR A 166 -16.48 -6.57 0.15
CA TYR A 166 -16.30 -7.84 0.83
C TYR A 166 -17.16 -7.94 2.08
N SER A 167 -17.97 -9.00 2.18
CA SER A 167 -18.77 -9.27 3.38
C SER A 167 -17.93 -9.66 4.60
N VAL A 168 -16.62 -9.93 4.42
CA VAL A 168 -15.72 -10.30 5.52
C VAL A 168 -15.46 -9.14 6.49
N PHE A 169 -15.70 -7.90 6.05
CA PHE A 169 -15.60 -6.73 6.92
C PHE A 169 -16.72 -6.74 7.96
N GLY A 170 -18.00 -6.89 7.56
CA GLY A 170 -19.10 -6.86 8.54
C GLY A 170 -19.12 -5.54 9.32
N ASN A 171 -18.62 -5.54 10.56
CA ASN A 171 -18.42 -4.34 11.41
C ASN A 171 -16.94 -3.96 11.60
N ASP A 172 -16.03 -4.64 10.92
CA ASP A 172 -14.59 -4.44 10.91
C ASP A 172 -14.20 -3.48 9.77
N ALA A 173 -13.00 -2.91 9.82
CA ALA A 173 -12.46 -1.97 8.83
C ALA A 173 -11.21 -2.52 8.15
N LEU A 174 -10.85 -1.93 7.01
CA LEU A 174 -9.58 -2.19 6.35
C LEU A 174 -8.44 -1.58 7.17
N SER A 175 -7.44 -2.38 7.51
CA SER A 175 -6.21 -1.91 8.17
C SER A 175 -5.08 -1.68 7.19
N ASN A 176 -4.83 -2.62 6.27
CA ASN A 176 -3.72 -2.57 5.33
C ASN A 176 -4.06 -3.34 4.05
N VAL A 177 -3.46 -2.95 2.92
CA VAL A 177 -3.59 -3.65 1.64
C VAL A 177 -2.30 -3.55 0.83
N TRP A 178 -1.85 -4.68 0.27
CA TRP A 178 -0.57 -4.77 -0.42
C TRP A 178 -0.62 -5.73 -1.60
N GLN A 179 0.21 -5.45 -2.60
CA GLN A 179 0.43 -6.33 -3.74
C GLN A 179 1.36 -7.49 -3.34
N ILE A 180 0.97 -8.72 -3.63
CA ILE A 180 1.88 -9.87 -3.50
C ILE A 180 2.72 -9.98 -4.77
N ASN A 181 2.04 -9.96 -5.92
CA ASN A 181 2.60 -10.06 -7.28
C ASN A 181 1.57 -9.57 -8.30
N ASP A 182 1.82 -9.78 -9.59
CA ASP A 182 0.95 -9.34 -10.69
C ASP A 182 -0.45 -9.99 -10.71
N SER A 183 -0.67 -11.05 -9.92
CA SER A 183 -1.91 -11.82 -9.89
C SER A 183 -2.71 -11.64 -8.59
N PHE A 184 -2.04 -11.44 -7.45
CA PHE A 184 -2.67 -11.47 -6.14
C PHE A 184 -2.31 -10.27 -5.28
N GLY A 185 -3.29 -9.82 -4.51
CA GLY A 185 -3.12 -8.91 -3.40
C GLY A 185 -3.45 -9.58 -2.06
N ILE A 186 -3.04 -8.92 -0.99
CA ILE A 186 -3.37 -9.29 0.38
C ILE A 186 -3.90 -8.05 1.13
N PHE A 187 -4.89 -8.24 1.98
CA PHE A 187 -5.33 -7.19 2.90
C PHE A 187 -5.53 -7.74 4.31
N CYS A 188 -5.51 -6.82 5.28
CA CYS A 188 -5.77 -7.07 6.69
C CYS A 188 -6.95 -6.25 7.17
N THR A 189 -7.73 -6.81 8.08
CA THR A 189 -8.80 -6.09 8.79
C THR A 189 -8.30 -5.58 10.15
N THR A 190 -9.08 -4.74 10.85
CA THR A 190 -8.70 -4.27 12.20
C THR A 190 -8.84 -5.36 13.27
N GLU A 191 -9.58 -6.45 13.02
CA GLU A 191 -9.51 -7.70 13.78
C GLU A 191 -8.32 -8.61 13.39
N GLU A 192 -7.36 -8.07 12.63
CA GLU A 192 -6.09 -8.72 12.30
C GLU A 192 -6.24 -10.00 11.48
N ARG A 193 -7.29 -10.06 10.66
CA ARG A 193 -7.53 -11.17 9.75
C ARG A 193 -6.97 -10.85 8.37
N TRP A 194 -6.21 -11.78 7.83
CA TRP A 194 -5.52 -11.63 6.56
C TRP A 194 -6.25 -12.36 5.45
N TYR A 195 -6.43 -11.70 4.31
CA TYR A 195 -7.20 -12.21 3.19
C TYR A 195 -6.44 -12.03 1.89
N VAL A 196 -6.47 -13.04 1.04
CA VAL A 196 -5.90 -13.01 -0.31
C VAL A 196 -7.01 -12.77 -1.32
N PHE A 197 -6.76 -11.92 -2.31
CA PHE A 197 -7.69 -11.63 -3.40
C PHE A 197 -6.96 -11.60 -4.74
N LYS A 198 -7.70 -11.79 -5.84
CA LYS A 198 -7.16 -11.72 -7.21
C LYS A 198 -7.14 -10.26 -7.68
N LEU A 199 -6.06 -9.79 -8.27
CA LEU A 199 -5.99 -8.41 -8.77
C LEU A 199 -6.82 -8.19 -10.04
N ASN A 200 -6.99 -9.22 -10.85
CA ASN A 200 -7.70 -9.11 -12.13
C ASN A 200 -9.23 -9.02 -11.99
N THR A 201 -9.80 -9.57 -10.92
CA THR A 201 -11.25 -9.60 -10.66
C THR A 201 -11.64 -9.02 -9.31
N LEU A 202 -10.68 -8.72 -8.43
CA LEU A 202 -10.89 -8.37 -7.03
C LEU A 202 -11.65 -9.46 -6.24
N GLU A 203 -11.79 -10.68 -6.76
CA GLU A 203 -12.45 -11.75 -6.03
C GLU A 203 -11.59 -12.22 -4.84
N LEU A 204 -12.25 -12.41 -3.70
CA LEU A 204 -11.65 -13.05 -2.53
C LEU A 204 -11.25 -14.49 -2.87
N VAL A 205 -9.99 -14.85 -2.61
CA VAL A 205 -9.50 -16.22 -2.76
C VAL A 205 -9.83 -17.01 -1.49
N ASP A 206 -9.28 -16.58 -0.36
CA ASP A 206 -9.52 -17.17 0.96
C ASP A 206 -8.81 -16.35 2.05
N GLN A 207 -9.07 -16.70 3.30
CA GLN A 207 -8.30 -16.20 4.45
C GLN A 207 -6.92 -16.86 4.50
N LEU A 208 -5.88 -16.09 4.78
CA LEU A 208 -4.52 -16.55 5.07
C LEU A 208 -4.31 -16.66 6.59
N ILE A 209 -3.83 -17.81 7.05
CA ILE A 209 -3.54 -18.11 8.45
C ILE A 209 -2.06 -18.44 8.59
N ILE A 210 -1.35 -17.82 9.52
CA ILE A 210 0.06 -18.15 9.82
C ILE A 210 0.09 -19.17 10.96
N GLU A 211 0.62 -20.37 10.68
CA GLU A 211 0.34 -21.57 11.50
C GLU A 211 1.18 -21.69 12.77
N ASP A 212 2.39 -21.10 12.81
CA ASP A 212 3.39 -21.36 13.87
C ASP A 212 3.60 -20.17 14.83
N ASN A 213 2.73 -19.15 14.86
CA ASN A 213 2.94 -18.00 15.75
C ASN A 213 1.66 -17.32 16.23
N ILE A 214 0.70 -18.09 16.72
CA ILE A 214 -0.19 -17.72 17.83
C ILE A 214 -0.92 -19.02 18.22
N ASP A 215 -0.72 -19.50 19.44
CA ASP A 215 -1.67 -20.40 20.09
C ASP A 215 -3.05 -19.73 20.11
N THR A 216 -3.86 -19.74 19.05
CA THR A 216 -5.30 -19.39 19.08
C THR A 216 -5.75 -18.06 19.75
N CYS A 217 -4.85 -17.18 20.16
CA CYS A 217 -5.13 -15.99 20.94
C CYS A 217 -5.40 -14.80 20.02
N HIS A 218 -6.61 -14.76 19.46
CA HIS A 218 -7.27 -13.49 19.19
C HIS A 218 -7.70 -12.91 20.54
N GLY A 219 -6.80 -12.21 21.21
CA GLY A 219 -7.07 -11.60 22.50
C GLY A 219 -6.36 -10.26 22.63
N ASP A 220 -6.83 -9.42 23.55
CA ASP A 220 -6.37 -8.03 23.74
C ASP A 220 -4.85 -7.86 23.95
N TYR A 221 -4.09 -8.95 24.11
CA TYR A 221 -2.68 -8.97 24.46
C TYR A 221 -1.75 -9.55 23.39
N CYS A 222 -2.21 -10.11 22.26
CA CYS A 222 -1.28 -10.52 21.19
C CYS A 222 -1.96 -10.50 19.82
N GLY A 223 -1.19 -10.20 18.77
CA GLY A 223 -1.76 -9.90 17.46
C GLY A 223 -0.79 -9.69 16.32
N MET A 224 -1.33 -9.33 15.15
CA MET A 224 -0.59 -9.05 13.92
C MET A 224 -1.25 -7.95 13.07
N ASN A 225 -0.74 -6.72 13.14
CA ASN A 225 -1.43 -5.54 12.59
C ASN A 225 -0.68 -4.79 11.48
N SER A 226 0.66 -4.80 11.45
CA SER A 226 1.43 -4.07 10.41
C SER A 226 1.98 -5.04 9.38
N LEU A 227 1.79 -4.73 8.09
CA LEU A 227 2.44 -5.41 6.97
C LEU A 227 3.28 -4.41 6.19
N TYR A 228 4.53 -4.79 5.95
CA TYR A 228 5.45 -4.10 5.06
C TYR A 228 5.79 -5.03 3.90
N GLN A 229 6.20 -4.45 2.78
CA GLN A 229 6.69 -5.24 1.66
C GLN A 229 8.03 -4.74 1.17
N THR A 230 8.87 -5.70 0.79
CA THR A 230 10.05 -5.47 -0.05
C THR A 230 9.75 -6.01 -1.45
N GLY A 231 10.74 -5.94 -2.35
CA GLY A 231 10.61 -6.57 -3.67
C GLY A 231 10.31 -8.07 -3.59
N ASN A 232 10.87 -8.78 -2.60
CA ASN A 232 10.82 -10.24 -2.53
C ASN A 232 10.04 -10.79 -1.33
N GLU A 233 9.71 -9.98 -0.34
CA GLU A 233 9.13 -10.43 0.92
C GLU A 233 7.93 -9.59 1.35
N LEU A 234 7.04 -10.25 2.09
CA LEU A 234 6.04 -9.65 2.95
C LEU A 234 6.50 -9.82 4.40
N ILE A 235 6.50 -8.72 5.16
CA ILE A 235 7.00 -8.69 6.53
C ILE A 235 5.86 -8.30 7.46
N PHE A 236 5.44 -9.23 8.29
CA PHE A 236 4.35 -9.04 9.24
C PHE A 236 4.92 -8.71 10.62
N ARG A 237 4.34 -7.71 11.28
CA ARG A 237 4.62 -7.38 12.68
C ARG A 237 3.70 -8.19 13.58
N CYS A 238 4.27 -9.13 14.31
CA CYS A 238 3.59 -9.82 15.40
C CYS A 238 3.95 -9.17 16.73
N TYR A 239 2.97 -8.98 17.60
CA TYR A 239 3.19 -8.42 18.92
C TYR A 239 2.56 -9.29 20.00
N ASP A 240 3.16 -9.25 21.19
CA ASP A 240 2.71 -9.96 22.39
C ASP A 240 2.99 -9.08 23.62
N TYR A 241 1.92 -8.71 24.33
CA TYR A 241 1.95 -7.91 25.54
C TYR A 241 2.11 -8.81 26.75
N LYS A 242 3.35 -9.01 27.18
CA LYS A 242 3.69 -9.75 28.40
C LYS A 242 4.09 -8.80 29.51
N ASN A 243 3.40 -8.90 30.65
CA ASN A 243 3.71 -8.13 31.86
C ASN A 243 3.75 -6.60 31.63
N GLY A 244 2.86 -6.07 30.79
CA GLY A 244 2.80 -4.65 30.46
C GLY A 244 3.92 -4.15 29.54
N LYS A 245 4.70 -5.05 28.93
CA LYS A 245 5.68 -4.74 27.90
C LYS A 245 5.30 -5.42 26.60
N GLU A 246 5.44 -4.68 25.51
CA GLU A 246 5.26 -5.20 24.16
C GLU A 246 6.54 -5.93 23.73
N GLU A 247 6.41 -7.21 23.39
CA GLU A 247 7.41 -7.97 22.66
C GLU A 247 7.01 -8.02 21.19
N ILE A 248 7.92 -7.60 20.30
CA ILE A 248 7.68 -7.60 18.87
C ILE A 248 8.51 -8.71 18.21
N ASP A 249 7.90 -9.39 17.26
CA ASP A 249 8.51 -10.33 16.34
C ASP A 249 8.14 -9.95 14.91
N TRP A 250 9.08 -10.11 13.98
CA TRP A 250 8.86 -9.87 12.57
C TRP A 250 8.84 -11.20 11.83
N ILE A 251 7.74 -11.49 11.14
CA ILE A 251 7.58 -12.67 10.29
C ILE A 251 7.85 -12.29 8.85
N HIS A 252 8.89 -12.86 8.27
CA HIS A 252 9.30 -12.64 6.89
C HIS A 252 8.85 -13.79 6.02
N VAL A 253 8.12 -13.44 4.96
CA VAL A 253 7.48 -14.40 4.06
C VAL A 253 7.92 -14.10 2.64
N ASN A 254 8.60 -15.06 2.03
CA ASN A 254 9.01 -14.94 0.64
C ASN A 254 7.79 -14.94 -0.31
N LYS A 255 7.69 -13.94 -1.19
CA LYS A 255 6.59 -13.76 -2.13
C LYS A 255 6.48 -14.90 -3.16
N ILE A 256 7.59 -15.51 -3.57
CA ILE A 256 7.60 -16.67 -4.48
C ILE A 256 6.96 -17.88 -3.78
N TYR A 257 7.34 -18.11 -2.52
CA TYR A 257 6.73 -19.17 -1.70
C TYR A 257 5.23 -18.93 -1.51
N LEU A 258 4.83 -17.71 -1.13
CA LEU A 258 3.42 -17.37 -0.95
C LEU A 258 2.62 -17.55 -2.25
N ASN A 259 3.16 -17.13 -3.39
CA ASN A 259 2.53 -17.33 -4.69
C ASN A 259 2.31 -18.81 -5.00
N LYS A 260 3.32 -19.65 -4.76
CA LYS A 260 3.20 -21.10 -4.92
C LYS A 260 2.10 -21.68 -4.03
N LEU A 261 2.08 -21.28 -2.76
CA LEU A 261 1.09 -21.73 -1.78
C LEU A 261 -0.34 -21.38 -2.21
N ILE A 262 -0.57 -20.16 -2.68
CA ILE A 262 -1.87 -19.72 -3.22
C ILE A 262 -2.24 -20.53 -4.46
N GLY A 263 -1.29 -20.74 -5.38
CA GLY A 263 -1.51 -21.53 -6.60
C GLY A 263 -1.87 -22.98 -6.32
N ASP A 264 -1.20 -23.62 -5.36
CA ASP A 264 -1.50 -25.00 -4.94
C ASP A 264 -2.88 -25.07 -4.26
N TRP A 265 -3.23 -24.09 -3.43
CA TRP A 265 -4.57 -23.98 -2.82
C TRP A 265 -5.70 -23.88 -3.84
N LEU A 266 -5.52 -23.08 -4.88
CA LEU A 266 -6.51 -22.91 -5.94
C LEU A 266 -6.74 -24.23 -6.71
N LYS A 267 -5.68 -24.94 -7.09
CA LYS A 267 -5.78 -26.26 -7.75
C LYS A 267 -6.52 -27.29 -6.89
N ASP A 268 -6.24 -27.30 -5.59
CA ASP A 268 -6.89 -28.19 -4.64
C ASP A 268 -8.38 -27.87 -4.48
N LYS A 269 -8.79 -26.59 -4.56
CA LYS A 269 -10.22 -26.25 -4.60
C LYS A 269 -10.87 -26.65 -5.90
N GLU A 270 -10.25 -26.35 -7.04
CA GLU A 270 -10.81 -26.70 -8.36
C GLU A 270 -11.04 -28.22 -8.49
N SER A 271 -10.09 -29.04 -8.06
CA SER A 271 -10.22 -30.51 -8.07
C SER A 271 -11.33 -31.05 -7.16
N LYS A 272 -11.65 -30.35 -6.06
CA LYS A 272 -12.74 -30.73 -5.14
C LYS A 272 -14.13 -30.32 -5.62
N TYR A 273 -14.23 -29.25 -6.42
CA TYR A 273 -15.52 -28.72 -6.89
C TYR A 273 -15.83 -29.00 -8.37
N CYS A 274 -14.86 -29.51 -9.14
CA CYS A 274 -15.05 -30.11 -10.45
C CYS A 274 -14.46 -31.53 -10.48
N PRO A 275 -15.12 -32.53 -9.86
CA PRO A 275 -14.78 -33.89 -10.19
C PRO A 275 -15.07 -34.06 -11.69
N LEU A 276 -14.03 -34.34 -12.47
CA LEU A 276 -14.17 -34.76 -13.86
C LEU A 276 -15.34 -35.75 -13.91
N ALA A 277 -16.37 -35.41 -14.68
CA ALA A 277 -17.42 -36.35 -15.00
C ALA A 277 -16.72 -37.58 -15.58
N ASP A 278 -16.71 -38.65 -14.82
CA ASP A 278 -16.22 -39.97 -15.21
C ASP A 278 -17.14 -40.44 -16.35
N ILE A 279 -16.86 -39.99 -17.57
CA ILE A 279 -17.41 -40.58 -18.78
C ILE A 279 -16.53 -41.80 -19.06
N SER A 280 -16.75 -42.85 -18.27
CA SER A 280 -16.34 -44.20 -18.65
C SER A 280 -17.56 -44.93 -19.26
N LYS A 281 -17.26 -45.56 -20.41
CA LYS A 281 -18.14 -46.16 -21.41
C LYS A 281 -18.96 -47.33 -20.90
#